data_AF-A0A3C1X5Z4-F1
#
_entry.id   AF-A0A3C1X5Z4-F1
#
_cell.length_a   1.000
_cell.length_b   1.000
_cell.length_c   1.000
_cell.angle_alpha   90.00
_cell.angle_beta   90.00
_cell.angle_gamma   90.00
#
_symmetry.space_group_name_H-M   'P 1'
#
loop_
_entity.id
_entity.type
_entity.pdbx_description
1 polymer ?
#
loop_
_entity_poly.entity_id
_entity_poly.type
_entity_poly.pdbx_seq_one_letter_code
_entity_poly.pdbx_strand_id
1 'polypeptide(L)'
;DWDDFSERTATAAEVRLLGCAELSSVLALQKLMVHEVRQQSRMSAALLLCEHPPCVTVGQGASLLELPTDARELESRLIRVHRVRRDGRVILHQPGQLAAYVVVSLAECGLEAEQFRACLQQAVVLACRDLQVVAHVDPRDGTAVHGRHGVIAELGISVEQGVTSFGVYLNVSPRLDEAREIGRGLSGERISSLNAERVRPTPMAQIRSALAVHLCEQVGYPEYHLHTGHPFLTRTRALIHDKFTDHHSSEF
;
A
#
# COMPACT_ATOMS: atom_id res chain seq x y z
N ASP A 1 -37.45 0.30 -7.66
CA ASP A 1 -37.59 -0.59 -6.52
C ASP A 1 -36.65 -0.06 -5.45
N TRP A 2 -37.20 0.50 -4.37
CA TRP A 2 -36.38 1.19 -3.35
C TRP A 2 -35.58 0.19 -2.50
N ASP A 3 -36.07 -1.04 -2.40
CA ASP A 3 -35.40 -2.13 -1.68
C ASP A 3 -34.13 -2.60 -2.44
N ASP A 4 -34.21 -2.79 -3.77
CA ASP A 4 -33.05 -3.12 -4.64
C ASP A 4 -31.97 -2.00 -4.62
N PHE A 5 -32.37 -0.74 -4.50
CA PHE A 5 -31.41 0.37 -4.36
C PHE A 5 -30.72 0.35 -2.98
N SER A 6 -31.46 0.05 -1.90
CA SER A 6 -30.92 0.00 -0.54
C SER A 6 -29.99 -1.21 -0.31
N GLU A 7 -30.31 -2.38 -0.88
CA GLU A 7 -29.46 -3.56 -0.82
C GLU A 7 -28.16 -3.37 -1.61
N ARG A 8 -28.21 -2.74 -2.79
CA ARG A 8 -27.00 -2.43 -3.57
C ARG A 8 -26.08 -1.41 -2.89
N THR A 9 -26.62 -0.44 -2.16
CA THR A 9 -25.78 0.49 -1.37
C THR A 9 -25.11 -0.17 -0.17
N ALA A 10 -25.65 -1.28 0.34
CA ALA A 10 -25.02 -2.05 1.41
C ALA A 10 -23.90 -2.99 0.92
N THR A 11 -23.83 -3.25 -0.39
CA THR A 11 -22.85 -4.16 -1.00
C THR A 11 -21.71 -3.46 -1.73
N ALA A 12 -21.72 -2.13 -1.87
CA ALA A 12 -20.62 -1.39 -2.48
C ALA A 12 -19.43 -1.21 -1.51
N ALA A 13 -18.20 -1.27 -2.04
CA ALA A 13 -17.00 -0.94 -1.26
C ALA A 13 -16.79 0.58 -1.13
N GLU A 14 -16.13 0.99 -0.05
CA GLU A 14 -15.75 2.39 0.19
C GLU A 14 -14.26 2.59 -0.13
N VAL A 15 -13.97 3.21 -1.29
CA VAL A 15 -12.59 3.46 -1.74
C VAL A 15 -12.18 4.90 -1.41
N ARG A 16 -11.06 5.10 -0.72
CA ARG A 16 -10.57 6.42 -0.32
C ARG A 16 -9.16 6.68 -0.84
N LEU A 17 -9.02 7.73 -1.64
CA LEU A 17 -7.74 8.26 -2.12
C LEU A 17 -7.26 9.36 -1.17
N LEU A 18 -6.28 9.04 -0.32
CA LEU A 18 -5.90 9.91 0.80
C LEU A 18 -4.71 10.83 0.49
N GLY A 19 -4.09 10.68 -0.69
CA GLY A 19 -2.86 11.41 -1.03
C GLY A 19 -1.67 10.92 -0.20
N CYS A 20 -0.80 11.84 0.21
CA CYS A 20 0.29 11.53 1.13
C CYS A 20 -0.17 11.77 2.58
N ALA A 21 -0.07 10.76 3.44
CA ALA A 21 -0.58 10.81 4.81
C ALA A 21 0.37 10.11 5.80
N GLU A 22 0.41 10.61 7.03
CA GLU A 22 1.18 9.98 8.12
C GLU A 22 0.68 8.57 8.41
N LEU A 23 1.60 7.61 8.53
CA LEU A 23 1.28 6.20 8.78
C LEU A 23 0.37 6.03 10.01
N SER A 24 0.69 6.71 11.11
CA SER A 24 -0.09 6.65 12.35
C SER A 24 -1.55 7.05 12.17
N SER A 25 -1.80 8.05 11.31
CA SER A 25 -3.15 8.55 11.03
C SER A 25 -3.93 7.58 10.15
N VAL A 26 -3.27 6.97 9.16
CA VAL A 26 -3.89 5.94 8.31
C VAL A 26 -4.16 4.66 9.09
N LEU A 27 -3.29 4.26 10.01
CA LEU A 27 -3.53 3.10 10.90
C LEU A 27 -4.69 3.36 11.87
N ALA A 28 -4.84 4.60 12.37
CA ALA A 28 -5.99 4.96 13.19
C ALA A 28 -7.30 4.90 12.38
N LEU A 29 -7.29 5.44 11.15
CA LEU A 29 -8.43 5.34 10.24
C LEU A 29 -8.75 3.89 9.88
N GLN A 30 -7.75 3.07 9.57
CA GLN A 30 -7.94 1.65 9.28
C GLN A 30 -8.60 0.91 10.45
N LYS A 31 -8.19 1.18 11.70
CA LYS A 31 -8.83 0.57 12.88
C LYS A 31 -10.31 0.94 12.98
N LEU A 32 -10.66 2.18 12.64
CA LEU A 32 -12.07 2.59 12.57
C LEU A 32 -12.82 1.82 11.48
N MET A 33 -12.27 1.72 10.27
CA MET A 33 -12.90 0.98 9.17
C MET A 33 -13.06 -0.50 9.52
N VAL A 34 -12.06 -1.13 10.17
CA VAL A 34 -12.14 -2.52 10.66
C VAL A 34 -13.32 -2.68 11.62
N HIS A 35 -13.52 -1.71 12.52
CA HIS A 35 -14.66 -1.72 13.43
C HIS A 35 -15.99 -1.58 12.66
N GLU A 36 -16.09 -0.64 11.72
CA GLU A 36 -17.32 -0.41 10.95
C GLU A 36 -17.72 -1.62 10.09
N VAL A 37 -16.74 -2.26 9.43
CA VAL A 37 -16.92 -3.51 8.65
C VAL A 37 -17.29 -4.67 9.55
N ARG A 38 -16.63 -4.84 10.70
CA ARG A 38 -16.92 -5.93 11.65
C ARG A 38 -18.35 -5.86 12.18
N GLN A 39 -18.84 -4.65 12.45
CA GLN A 39 -20.20 -4.44 12.95
C GLN A 39 -21.25 -4.43 11.85
N GLN A 40 -20.84 -4.53 10.56
CA GLN A 40 -21.72 -4.37 9.39
C GLN A 40 -22.63 -3.13 9.51
N SER A 41 -22.10 -2.08 10.15
CA SER A 41 -22.92 -0.97 10.65
C SER A 41 -23.15 0.12 9.60
N ARG A 42 -22.20 0.28 8.69
CA ARG A 42 -22.17 1.38 7.70
C ARG A 42 -21.57 1.00 6.35
N MET A 43 -20.71 0.00 6.31
CA MET A 43 -20.01 -0.42 5.10
C MET A 43 -19.63 -1.90 5.20
N SER A 44 -19.54 -2.56 4.05
CA SER A 44 -19.17 -3.97 3.95
C SER A 44 -17.69 -4.18 3.60
N ALA A 45 -17.07 -3.19 2.95
CA ALA A 45 -15.66 -3.20 2.58
C ALA A 45 -15.09 -1.78 2.51
N ALA A 46 -13.81 -1.62 2.86
CA ALA A 46 -13.10 -0.36 2.73
C ALA A 46 -11.71 -0.54 2.14
N LEU A 47 -11.34 0.32 1.19
CA LEU A 47 -10.01 0.39 0.60
C LEU A 47 -9.42 1.77 0.83
N LEU A 48 -8.25 1.87 1.46
CA LEU A 48 -7.54 3.13 1.66
C LEU A 48 -6.28 3.14 0.79
N LEU A 49 -6.18 4.08 -0.14
CA LEU A 49 -5.01 4.23 -1.01
C LEU A 49 -4.27 5.52 -0.66
N CYS A 50 -2.98 5.41 -0.36
CA CYS A 50 -2.15 6.55 0.00
C CYS A 50 -0.68 6.34 -0.33
N GLU A 51 0.09 7.41 -0.19
CA GLU A 51 1.54 7.36 -0.03
C GLU A 51 1.86 7.75 1.42
N HIS A 52 3.03 7.37 1.92
CA HIS A 52 3.49 7.79 3.24
C HIS A 52 4.76 8.63 3.11
N PRO A 53 4.96 9.63 3.98
CA PRO A 53 6.29 10.17 4.25
C PRO A 53 7.26 9.05 4.67
N PRO A 54 8.59 9.25 4.55
CA PRO A 54 9.58 8.24 4.90
C PRO A 54 9.37 7.65 6.30
N CYS A 55 9.04 6.37 6.37
CA CYS A 55 8.93 5.63 7.62
C CYS A 55 9.15 4.13 7.40
N VAL A 56 9.50 3.41 8.46
CA VAL A 56 9.72 1.97 8.42
C VAL A 56 8.68 1.28 9.27
N THR A 57 8.08 0.22 8.74
CA THR A 57 7.23 -0.68 9.52
C THR A 57 7.92 -2.02 9.74
N VAL A 58 7.91 -2.48 10.98
CA VAL A 58 8.44 -3.79 11.38
C VAL A 58 7.25 -4.69 11.71
N GLY A 59 7.01 -5.67 10.84
CA GLY A 59 5.96 -6.68 11.02
C GLY A 59 6.28 -7.68 12.12
N GLN A 60 5.36 -8.62 12.33
CA GLN A 60 5.49 -9.65 13.37
C GLN A 60 6.62 -10.66 13.08
N GLY A 61 6.96 -10.85 11.79
CA GLY A 61 8.01 -11.76 11.36
C GLY A 61 9.44 -11.19 11.44
N ALA A 62 9.61 -9.99 12.02
CA ALA A 62 10.91 -9.34 12.13
C ALA A 62 11.15 -8.73 13.52
N SER A 63 12.43 -8.68 13.90
CA SER A 63 12.92 -7.96 15.08
C SER A 63 13.41 -6.56 14.70
N LEU A 64 13.44 -5.64 15.68
CA LEU A 64 14.09 -4.34 15.53
C LEU A 64 15.60 -4.48 15.26
N LEU A 65 16.20 -5.62 15.65
CA LEU A 65 17.61 -5.94 15.40
C LEU A 65 17.94 -6.19 13.92
N GLU A 66 16.93 -6.37 13.06
CA GLU A 66 17.10 -6.55 11.61
C GLU A 66 17.18 -5.22 10.86
N LEU A 67 17.05 -4.10 11.55
CA LEU A 67 17.25 -2.78 10.95
C LEU A 67 18.74 -2.58 10.67
N PRO A 68 19.09 -1.97 9.53
CA PRO A 68 20.46 -1.91 9.03
C PRO A 68 21.37 -1.00 9.86
N THR A 69 20.79 -0.09 10.63
CA THR A 69 21.49 1.03 11.26
C THR A 69 20.96 1.29 12.67
N ASP A 70 21.79 1.91 13.51
CA ASP A 70 21.37 2.40 14.83
C ASP A 70 20.12 3.27 14.66
N ALA A 71 19.15 3.15 15.57
CA ALA A 71 17.92 3.94 15.55
C ALA A 71 18.19 5.45 15.39
N ARG A 72 19.36 5.91 15.88
CA ARG A 72 19.86 7.28 15.72
C ARG A 72 20.09 7.71 14.27
N GLU A 73 20.49 6.81 13.39
CA GLU A 73 20.70 7.12 11.97
C GLU A 73 19.38 7.21 11.21
N LEU A 74 18.42 6.34 11.53
CA LEU A 74 17.06 6.46 10.99
C LEU A 74 16.41 7.76 11.48
N GLU A 75 16.60 8.14 12.75
CA GLU A 75 16.15 9.42 13.29
C GLU A 75 16.79 10.63 12.60
N SER A 76 18.10 10.59 12.31
CA SER A 76 18.79 11.68 11.60
C SER A 76 18.28 11.86 10.17
N ARG A 77 17.80 10.78 9.55
CA ARG A 77 17.11 10.78 8.24
C ARG A 77 15.62 11.11 8.33
N LEU A 78 15.10 11.42 9.53
CA LEU A 78 13.67 11.64 9.81
C LEU A 78 12.78 10.44 9.48
N ILE A 79 13.33 9.22 9.51
CA ILE A 79 12.63 7.96 9.25
C ILE A 79 12.16 7.38 10.58
N ARG A 80 10.85 7.43 10.84
CA ARG A 80 10.26 6.84 12.05
C ARG A 80 10.07 5.33 11.90
N VAL A 81 10.36 4.59 12.95
CA VAL A 81 10.15 3.14 13.02
C VAL A 81 8.86 2.82 13.75
N HIS A 82 8.00 2.01 13.14
CA HIS A 82 6.72 1.59 13.68
C HIS A 82 6.62 0.06 13.76
N ARG A 83 6.41 -0.48 14.96
CA ARG A 83 6.07 -1.90 15.11
C ARG A 83 4.58 -2.09 14.87
N VAL A 84 4.24 -2.96 13.91
CA VAL A 84 2.87 -3.13 13.42
C VAL A 84 2.47 -4.61 13.42
N ARG A 85 1.18 -4.89 13.59
CA ARG A 85 0.64 -6.26 13.69
C ARG A 85 0.31 -6.88 12.33
N ARG A 86 1.10 -6.60 11.28
CA ARG A 86 1.02 -7.35 10.01
C ARG A 86 2.04 -8.47 9.97
N ASP A 87 1.77 -9.46 9.14
CA ASP A 87 2.79 -10.43 8.74
C ASP A 87 3.88 -9.79 7.86
N GLY A 88 4.81 -10.63 7.42
CA GLY A 88 6.00 -10.19 6.72
C GLY A 88 7.01 -9.52 7.65
N ARG A 89 8.06 -9.00 7.04
CA ARG A 89 9.25 -8.47 7.73
C ARG A 89 9.22 -6.94 7.76
N VAL A 90 10.37 -6.31 7.54
CA VAL A 90 10.56 -4.86 7.51
C VAL A 90 10.18 -4.30 6.14
N ILE A 91 9.36 -3.24 6.10
CA ILE A 91 9.02 -2.50 4.87
C ILE A 91 9.37 -1.02 5.06
N LEU A 92 10.10 -0.44 4.11
CA LEU A 92 10.31 1.01 3.99
C LEU A 92 9.17 1.61 3.18
N HIS A 93 8.52 2.62 3.74
CA HIS A 93 7.50 3.44 3.09
C HIS A 93 8.09 4.79 2.75
N GLN A 94 7.78 5.31 1.56
CA GLN A 94 8.25 6.60 1.09
C GLN A 94 7.37 7.12 -0.06
N PRO A 95 7.40 8.43 -0.38
CA PRO A 95 6.73 8.95 -1.57
C PRO A 95 7.16 8.19 -2.84
N GLY A 96 6.22 7.96 -3.75
CA GLY A 96 6.39 7.09 -4.91
C GLY A 96 6.06 5.62 -4.65
N GLN A 97 5.79 5.21 -3.41
CA GLN A 97 5.23 3.89 -3.09
C GLN A 97 3.74 4.02 -2.76
N LEU A 98 2.90 3.30 -3.51
CA LEU A 98 1.46 3.25 -3.30
C LEU A 98 1.13 2.18 -2.25
N ALA A 99 0.68 2.62 -1.08
CA ALA A 99 0.08 1.74 -0.08
C ALA A 99 -1.43 1.60 -0.35
N ALA A 100 -1.92 0.37 -0.38
CA ALA A 100 -3.32 0.02 -0.50
C ALA A 100 -3.72 -0.87 0.68
N TYR A 101 -4.55 -0.32 1.57
CA TYR A 101 -5.07 -1.00 2.74
C TYR A 101 -6.44 -1.57 2.41
N VAL A 102 -6.63 -2.89 2.55
CA VAL A 102 -7.87 -3.58 2.17
C VAL A 102 -8.52 -4.18 3.41
N VAL A 103 -9.68 -3.65 3.77
CA VAL A 103 -10.45 -3.99 4.98
C VAL A 103 -11.76 -4.63 4.57
N VAL A 104 -11.83 -5.95 4.70
CA VAL A 104 -13.00 -6.76 4.35
C VAL A 104 -13.24 -7.83 5.41
N SER A 105 -14.49 -8.30 5.50
CA SER A 105 -14.79 -9.56 6.21
C SER A 105 -14.47 -10.74 5.29
N LEU A 106 -13.57 -11.61 5.72
CA LEU A 106 -13.20 -12.81 4.97
C LEU A 106 -14.39 -13.77 4.79
N ALA A 107 -15.26 -13.86 5.80
CA ALA A 107 -16.45 -14.69 5.74
C ALA A 107 -17.44 -14.20 4.66
N GLU A 108 -17.67 -12.88 4.58
CA GLU A 108 -18.53 -12.27 3.56
C GLU A 108 -17.94 -12.43 2.15
N CYS A 109 -16.61 -12.41 2.04
CA CYS A 109 -15.93 -12.67 0.76
C CYS A 109 -15.90 -14.17 0.39
N GLY A 110 -16.24 -15.07 1.31
CA GLY A 110 -16.04 -16.51 1.12
C GLY A 110 -14.56 -16.91 0.95
N LEU A 111 -13.64 -16.17 1.60
CA LEU A 111 -12.20 -16.34 1.45
C LEU A 111 -11.54 -16.78 2.77
N GLU A 112 -10.49 -17.57 2.66
CA GLU A 112 -9.50 -17.75 3.72
C GLU A 112 -8.36 -16.74 3.58
N ALA A 113 -7.53 -16.59 4.63
CA ALA A 113 -6.45 -15.60 4.64
C ALA A 113 -5.44 -15.78 3.49
N GLU A 114 -5.16 -17.03 3.09
CA GLU A 114 -4.25 -17.33 1.98
C GLU A 114 -4.88 -17.05 0.62
N GLN A 115 -6.18 -17.34 0.46
CA GLN A 115 -6.94 -16.97 -0.75
C GLN A 115 -7.05 -15.45 -0.90
N PHE A 116 -7.31 -14.73 0.20
CA PHE A 116 -7.31 -13.27 0.21
C PHE A 116 -5.96 -12.70 -0.21
N ARG A 117 -4.85 -13.27 0.28
CA ARG A 117 -3.51 -12.89 -0.18
C ARG A 117 -3.33 -13.12 -1.68
N ALA A 118 -3.77 -14.27 -2.19
CA ALA A 118 -3.73 -14.56 -3.62
C ALA A 118 -4.54 -13.54 -4.43
N CYS A 119 -5.72 -13.14 -3.95
CA CYS A 119 -6.52 -12.05 -4.54
C CYS A 119 -5.74 -10.73 -4.60
N LEU A 120 -5.07 -10.33 -3.52
CA LEU A 120 -4.25 -9.11 -3.50
C LEU A 120 -3.08 -9.20 -4.49
N GLN A 121 -2.38 -10.33 -4.54
CA GLN A 121 -1.28 -10.56 -5.48
C GLN A 121 -1.77 -10.47 -6.93
N GLN A 122 -2.87 -11.15 -7.23
CA GLN A 122 -3.48 -11.15 -8.56
C GLN A 122 -3.91 -9.75 -8.96
N ALA A 123 -4.48 -8.95 -8.04
CA ALA A 123 -4.85 -7.57 -8.30
C ALA A 123 -3.64 -6.71 -8.70
N VAL A 124 -2.49 -6.90 -8.05
CA VAL A 124 -1.24 -6.21 -8.43
C VAL A 124 -0.79 -6.63 -9.82
N VAL A 125 -0.80 -7.94 -10.12
CA VAL A 125 -0.39 -8.47 -11.43
C VAL A 125 -1.27 -7.89 -12.54
N LEU A 126 -2.60 -7.85 -12.34
CA LEU A 126 -3.55 -7.28 -13.29
C LEU A 126 -3.34 -5.77 -13.47
N ALA A 127 -3.15 -5.02 -12.38
CA ALA A 127 -2.87 -3.58 -12.46
C ALA A 127 -1.56 -3.28 -13.19
N CYS A 128 -0.53 -4.11 -13.01
CA CYS A 128 0.73 -4.01 -13.76
C CYS A 128 0.52 -4.31 -15.25
N ARG A 129 -0.28 -5.35 -15.57
CA ARG A 129 -0.61 -5.74 -16.94
C ARG A 129 -1.30 -4.60 -17.72
N ASP A 130 -2.19 -3.85 -17.08
CA ASP A 130 -2.85 -2.69 -17.69
C ASP A 130 -1.87 -1.58 -18.10
N LEU A 131 -0.70 -1.54 -17.46
CA LEU A 131 0.40 -0.64 -17.77
C LEU A 131 1.47 -1.25 -18.69
N GLN A 132 1.19 -2.46 -19.21
CA GLN A 132 2.09 -3.27 -20.03
C GLN A 132 3.38 -3.68 -19.29
N VAL A 133 3.29 -3.83 -17.96
CA VAL A 133 4.36 -4.38 -17.12
C VAL A 133 4.07 -5.84 -16.85
N VAL A 134 5.02 -6.71 -17.16
CA VAL A 134 4.94 -8.14 -16.83
C VAL A 134 5.31 -8.31 -15.36
N ALA A 135 4.32 -8.70 -14.55
CA ALA A 135 4.48 -8.98 -13.14
C ALA A 135 4.07 -10.43 -12.84
N HIS A 136 4.69 -11.04 -11.83
CA HIS A 136 4.39 -12.41 -11.40
C HIS A 136 4.60 -12.57 -9.90
N VAL A 137 3.95 -13.58 -9.35
CA VAL A 137 4.12 -14.02 -7.96
C VAL A 137 5.21 -15.09 -7.92
N ASP A 138 6.16 -15.01 -6.98
CA ASP A 138 7.05 -16.15 -6.71
C ASP A 138 6.26 -17.19 -5.89
N PRO A 139 6.09 -18.43 -6.38
CA PRO A 139 5.39 -19.48 -5.63
C PRO A 139 6.00 -19.80 -4.26
N ARG A 140 7.26 -19.43 -4.05
CA ARG A 140 7.99 -19.65 -2.78
C ARG A 140 7.84 -18.49 -1.81
N ASP A 141 7.35 -17.35 -2.29
CA ASP A 141 7.18 -16.13 -1.50
C ASP A 141 5.82 -15.48 -1.75
N GLY A 142 4.85 -15.86 -0.92
CA GLY A 142 3.51 -15.29 -0.96
C GLY A 142 3.45 -13.80 -0.59
N THR A 143 4.54 -13.18 -0.14
CA THR A 143 4.51 -11.80 0.38
C THR A 143 5.08 -10.77 -0.59
N ALA A 144 5.39 -11.17 -1.83
CA ALA A 144 5.94 -10.27 -2.85
C ALA A 144 5.35 -10.52 -4.24
N VAL A 145 5.41 -9.47 -5.08
CA VAL A 145 5.17 -9.53 -6.52
C VAL A 145 6.40 -8.98 -7.22
N HIS A 146 6.86 -9.69 -8.25
CA HIS A 146 8.09 -9.42 -8.97
C HIS A 146 7.80 -8.92 -10.39
N GLY A 147 8.53 -7.89 -10.80
CA GLY A 147 8.70 -7.48 -12.19
C GLY A 147 9.91 -8.16 -12.82
N ARG A 148 10.37 -7.67 -13.97
CA ARG A 148 11.57 -8.18 -14.63
C ARG A 148 12.84 -7.82 -13.87
N HIS A 149 12.87 -6.65 -13.23
CA HIS A 149 14.05 -6.13 -12.56
C HIS A 149 14.03 -6.29 -11.03
N GLY A 150 13.06 -7.01 -10.45
CA GLY A 150 13.02 -7.28 -9.02
C GLY A 150 11.63 -7.19 -8.39
N VAL A 151 11.57 -7.19 -7.06
CA VAL A 151 10.34 -7.00 -6.28
C VAL A 151 9.76 -5.62 -6.57
N ILE A 152 8.55 -5.58 -7.12
CA ILE A 152 7.82 -4.35 -7.41
C ILE A 152 6.75 -4.06 -6.36
N ALA A 153 6.24 -5.07 -5.66
CA ALA A 153 5.30 -4.88 -4.56
C ALA A 153 5.54 -5.86 -3.42
N GLU A 154 5.27 -5.39 -2.22
CA GLU A 154 5.26 -6.19 -1.01
C GLU A 154 3.84 -6.28 -0.47
N LEU A 155 3.51 -7.42 0.13
CA LEU A 155 2.24 -7.65 0.79
C LEU A 155 2.50 -7.88 2.27
N GLY A 156 1.65 -7.27 3.09
CA GLY A 156 1.58 -7.60 4.50
C GLY A 156 0.17 -7.40 4.99
N ILE A 157 -0.45 -8.47 5.48
CA ILE A 157 -1.84 -8.50 5.94
C ILE A 157 -1.91 -8.88 7.42
N SER A 158 -3.04 -8.59 8.02
CA SER A 158 -3.41 -9.13 9.33
C SER A 158 -4.88 -9.43 9.34
N VAL A 159 -5.27 -10.51 10.02
CA VAL A 159 -6.67 -10.91 10.16
C VAL A 159 -6.98 -11.01 11.65
N GLU A 160 -7.92 -10.20 12.11
CA GLU A 160 -8.37 -10.21 13.49
C GLU A 160 -9.89 -10.33 13.52
N GLN A 161 -10.41 -11.36 14.19
CA GLN A 161 -11.84 -11.67 14.25
C GLN A 161 -12.49 -11.71 12.86
N GLY A 162 -11.82 -12.34 11.89
CA GLY A 162 -12.32 -12.51 10.51
C GLY A 162 -12.24 -11.27 9.61
N VAL A 163 -11.77 -10.13 10.11
CA VAL A 163 -11.65 -8.88 9.32
C VAL A 163 -10.19 -8.57 9.02
N THR A 164 -9.91 -8.19 7.77
CA THR A 164 -8.56 -7.90 7.29
C THR A 164 -8.10 -6.49 7.65
N SER A 165 -6.79 -6.32 7.74
CA SER A 165 -6.11 -5.03 7.82
C SER A 165 -4.75 -5.12 7.13
N PHE A 166 -4.13 -3.96 6.93
CA PHE A 166 -2.95 -3.81 6.07
C PHE A 166 -3.28 -4.12 4.59
N GLY A 167 -2.33 -4.60 3.78
CA GLY A 167 -2.56 -4.86 2.36
C GLY A 167 -1.28 -4.85 1.54
N VAL A 168 -1.26 -4.04 0.49
CA VAL A 168 -0.24 -4.03 -0.57
C VAL A 168 0.57 -2.73 -0.55
N TYR A 169 1.86 -2.83 -0.82
CA TYR A 169 2.79 -1.71 -0.94
C TYR A 169 3.51 -1.79 -2.28
N LEU A 170 3.01 -1.08 -3.28
CA LEU A 170 3.46 -1.13 -4.67
C LEU A 170 4.45 0.00 -4.98
N ASN A 171 5.65 -0.33 -5.39
CA ASN A 171 6.68 0.62 -5.78
C ASN A 171 6.36 1.17 -7.19
N VAL A 172 5.90 2.42 -7.25
CA VAL A 172 5.62 3.11 -8.53
C VAL A 172 6.86 3.84 -9.00
N SER A 173 7.36 4.74 -8.15
CA SER A 173 8.55 5.55 -8.40
C SER A 173 9.29 5.98 -7.11
N PRO A 174 9.44 5.10 -6.09
CA PRO A 174 10.16 5.47 -4.87
C PRO A 174 11.67 5.60 -5.13
N ARG A 175 12.43 6.14 -4.18
CA ARG A 175 13.89 6.14 -4.25
C ARG A 175 14.41 4.72 -3.98
N LEU A 176 14.77 4.02 -5.06
CA LEU A 176 15.15 2.60 -5.00
C LEU A 176 16.43 2.34 -4.23
N ASP A 177 17.37 3.28 -4.18
CA ASP A 177 18.63 3.10 -3.44
C ASP A 177 18.36 3.01 -1.93
N GLU A 178 17.50 3.87 -1.38
CA GLU A 178 17.08 3.78 0.02
C GLU A 178 16.30 2.48 0.31
N ALA A 179 15.49 2.02 -0.65
CA ALA A 179 14.75 0.75 -0.53
C ALA A 179 15.64 -0.50 -0.63
N ARG A 180 16.86 -0.38 -1.17
CA ARG A 180 17.84 -1.47 -1.19
C ARG A 180 18.61 -1.56 0.12
N GLU A 181 18.76 -0.44 0.83
CA GLU A 181 19.46 -0.37 2.11
C GLU A 181 18.57 -0.76 3.30
N ILE A 182 17.24 -0.77 3.15
CA ILE A 182 16.28 -1.02 4.24
C ILE A 182 15.22 -2.02 3.77
N GLY A 183 14.73 -2.89 4.67
CA GLY A 183 13.64 -3.81 4.35
C GLY A 183 14.11 -5.03 3.55
N ARG A 184 13.34 -5.45 2.54
CA ARG A 184 13.70 -6.61 1.70
C ARG A 184 15.03 -6.50 0.97
N GLY A 185 15.51 -5.29 0.69
CA GLY A 185 16.85 -5.09 0.14
C GLY A 185 17.95 -5.73 1.00
N LEU A 186 17.77 -5.77 2.32
CA LEU A 186 18.70 -6.40 3.25
C LEU A 186 18.73 -7.92 3.18
N SER A 187 17.68 -8.55 2.65
CA SER A 187 17.65 -9.98 2.38
C SER A 187 18.37 -10.35 1.08
N GLY A 188 19.01 -9.39 0.40
CA GLY A 188 19.72 -9.58 -0.86
C GLY A 188 18.79 -9.58 -2.08
N GLU A 189 17.51 -9.30 -1.89
CA GLU A 189 16.54 -9.23 -2.97
C GLU A 189 16.69 -7.93 -3.76
N ARG A 190 16.57 -8.05 -5.08
CA ARG A 190 16.59 -6.89 -5.96
C ARG A 190 15.23 -6.18 -5.85
N ILE A 191 15.23 -4.93 -5.40
CA ILE A 191 14.04 -4.08 -5.37
C ILE A 191 13.91 -3.29 -6.68
N SER A 192 12.69 -3.23 -7.21
CA SER A 192 12.31 -2.55 -8.46
C SER A 192 11.07 -1.66 -8.24
N SER A 193 10.61 -1.01 -9.31
CA SER A 193 9.39 -0.19 -9.35
C SER A 193 8.79 -0.18 -10.75
N LEU A 194 7.53 0.23 -10.88
CA LEU A 194 6.89 0.38 -12.20
C LEU A 194 7.67 1.29 -13.14
N ASN A 195 8.29 2.36 -12.63
CA ASN A 195 9.13 3.24 -13.45
C ASN A 195 10.46 2.59 -13.88
N ALA A 196 10.98 1.63 -13.13
CA ALA A 196 12.15 0.86 -13.52
C ALA A 196 11.82 -0.24 -14.55
N GLU A 197 10.56 -0.66 -14.64
CA GLU A 197 10.07 -1.65 -15.60
C GLU A 197 9.64 -1.05 -16.95
N ARG A 198 9.58 0.29 -17.06
CA ARG A 198 9.00 1.00 -18.20
C ARG A 198 9.91 2.12 -18.70
N VAL A 199 9.75 2.47 -19.98
CA VAL A 199 10.45 3.63 -20.58
C VAL A 199 9.80 4.95 -20.17
N ARG A 200 8.48 4.99 -20.03
CA ARG A 200 7.74 6.19 -19.64
C ARG A 200 7.36 6.12 -18.15
N PRO A 201 7.49 7.23 -17.41
CA PRO A 201 7.00 7.31 -16.03
C PRO A 201 5.52 6.94 -15.94
N THR A 202 5.17 6.24 -14.87
CA THR A 202 3.79 5.86 -14.55
C THR A 202 3.15 6.96 -13.71
N PRO A 203 2.07 7.61 -14.18
CA PRO A 203 1.32 8.56 -13.38
C PRO A 203 0.69 7.84 -12.17
N MET A 204 0.92 8.37 -10.97
CA MET A 204 0.38 7.77 -9.73
C MET A 204 -1.15 7.65 -9.75
N ALA A 205 -1.85 8.60 -10.38
CA ALA A 205 -3.30 8.54 -10.53
C ALA A 205 -3.77 7.34 -11.38
N GLN A 206 -3.02 7.00 -12.43
CA GLN A 206 -3.34 5.87 -13.31
C GLN A 206 -3.24 4.55 -12.56
N ILE A 207 -2.14 4.33 -11.83
CA ILE A 207 -1.96 3.09 -11.07
C ILE A 207 -2.90 3.01 -9.85
N ARG A 208 -3.24 4.13 -9.21
CA ARG A 208 -4.28 4.17 -8.16
C ARG A 208 -5.61 3.65 -8.68
N SER A 209 -6.04 4.14 -9.86
CA SER A 209 -7.30 3.73 -10.46
C SER A 209 -7.27 2.25 -10.83
N ALA A 210 -6.22 1.77 -11.50
CA ALA A 210 -6.10 0.37 -11.90
C ALA A 210 -6.07 -0.56 -10.68
N LEU A 211 -5.26 -0.24 -9.67
CA LEU A 211 -5.14 -1.06 -8.47
C LEU A 211 -6.43 -1.09 -7.66
N ALA A 212 -7.15 0.04 -7.53
CA ALA A 212 -8.44 0.07 -6.83
C ALA A 212 -9.48 -0.83 -7.50
N VAL A 213 -9.61 -0.75 -8.83
CA VAL A 213 -10.53 -1.62 -9.61
C VAL A 213 -10.20 -3.08 -9.38
N HIS A 214 -8.96 -3.49 -9.60
CA HIS A 214 -8.58 -4.90 -9.48
C HIS A 214 -8.68 -5.40 -8.04
N LEU A 215 -8.33 -4.60 -7.03
CA LEU A 215 -8.50 -5.02 -5.63
C LEU A 215 -9.98 -5.27 -5.31
N CYS A 216 -10.85 -4.33 -5.67
CA CYS A 216 -12.29 -4.43 -5.51
C CYS A 216 -12.88 -5.67 -6.19
N GLU A 217 -12.53 -5.91 -7.46
CA GLU A 217 -12.99 -7.09 -8.21
C GLU A 217 -12.50 -8.40 -7.57
N GLN A 218 -11.21 -8.47 -7.20
CA GLN A 218 -10.62 -9.70 -6.63
C GLN A 218 -11.18 -10.06 -5.25
N VAL A 219 -11.72 -9.09 -4.50
CA VAL A 219 -12.36 -9.35 -3.20
C VAL A 219 -13.90 -9.41 -3.26
N GLY A 220 -14.49 -9.39 -4.46
CA GLY A 220 -15.94 -9.56 -4.64
C GLY A 220 -16.78 -8.29 -4.50
N TYR A 221 -16.17 -7.11 -4.60
CA TYR A 221 -16.83 -5.80 -4.50
C TYR A 221 -16.64 -4.96 -5.79
N PRO A 222 -17.24 -5.35 -6.94
CA PRO A 222 -17.02 -4.65 -8.22
C PRO A 222 -17.62 -3.24 -8.27
N GLU A 223 -18.64 -2.96 -7.45
CA GLU A 223 -19.21 -1.63 -7.28
C GLU A 223 -18.60 -0.95 -6.05
N TYR A 224 -18.22 0.32 -6.18
CA TYR A 224 -17.63 1.08 -5.09
C TYR A 224 -17.88 2.58 -5.18
N HIS A 225 -17.88 3.24 -4.01
CA HIS A 225 -17.90 4.69 -3.89
C HIS A 225 -16.48 5.21 -3.72
N LEU A 226 -16.11 6.19 -4.55
CA LEU A 226 -14.78 6.80 -4.54
C LEU A 226 -14.79 8.15 -3.80
N HIS A 227 -13.92 8.26 -2.80
CA HIS A 227 -13.71 9.48 -2.02
C HIS A 227 -12.28 9.97 -2.17
N THR A 228 -12.07 11.29 -2.23
CA THR A 228 -10.73 11.90 -2.41
C THR A 228 -10.10 12.40 -1.10
N GLY A 229 -10.53 11.83 0.02
CA GLY A 229 -10.02 12.11 1.35
C GLY A 229 -10.85 11.49 2.47
N HIS A 230 -10.54 11.88 3.71
CA HIS A 230 -11.31 11.54 4.90
C HIS A 230 -11.27 12.70 5.90
N PRO A 231 -12.39 13.10 6.55
CA PRO A 231 -12.41 14.21 7.51
C PRO A 231 -11.40 14.08 8.67
N PHE A 232 -11.07 12.85 9.09
CA PHE A 232 -10.05 12.58 10.10
C PHE A 232 -8.60 12.82 9.64
N LEU A 233 -8.35 13.01 8.34
CA LEU A 233 -7.00 13.20 7.81
C LEU A 233 -6.82 14.63 7.33
N THR A 234 -5.87 15.32 7.96
CA THR A 234 -5.36 16.58 7.42
C THR A 234 -4.40 16.22 6.29
N ARG A 235 -4.63 16.75 5.08
CA ARG A 235 -3.69 16.52 3.97
C ARG A 235 -2.33 17.10 4.35
N THR A 236 -1.33 16.24 4.49
CA THR A 236 0.06 16.68 4.60
C THR A 236 0.46 17.20 3.23
N ARG A 237 0.56 18.53 3.05
CA ARG A 237 1.31 19.09 1.92
C ARG A 237 2.75 18.66 2.15
N ALA A 238 3.25 17.71 1.35
CA ALA A 238 4.67 17.44 1.34
C ALA A 238 5.38 18.76 1.00
N LEU A 239 6.20 19.26 1.92
CA LEU A 239 7.27 20.18 1.58
C LEU A 239 8.21 19.36 0.68
N ILE A 240 7.99 19.42 -0.63
CA ILE A 240 9.00 19.01 -1.59
C ILE A 240 10.17 19.95 -1.32
N HIS A 241 11.20 19.46 -0.65
CA HIS A 241 12.47 20.17 -0.59
C HIS A 241 13.08 20.07 -2.00
N ASP A 242 12.70 21.01 -2.88
CA ASP A 242 13.44 21.32 -4.08
C ASP A 242 14.78 21.92 -3.64
N LYS A 243 15.76 21.04 -3.38
CA LYS A 243 17.17 21.42 -3.27
C LYS A 243 17.83 21.36 -4.65
N PHE A 244 17.20 21.88 -5.69
CA PHE A 244 17.87 22.09 -6.99
C PHE A 244 17.22 23.25 -7.74
N THR A 245 17.68 24.46 -7.45
CA THR A 245 17.77 25.62 -8.35
C THR A 245 18.44 26.74 -7.57
N ASP A 246 19.77 26.78 -7.58
CA ASP A 246 20.58 28.01 -7.43
C ASP A 246 22.07 27.66 -7.53
N HIS A 247 22.48 27.05 -8.64
CA HIS A 247 23.86 27.09 -9.10
C HIS A 247 23.81 27.41 -10.60
N HIS A 248 23.63 28.69 -10.92
CA HIS A 248 24.22 29.37 -12.08
C HIS A 248 23.70 30.81 -12.09
N SER A 249 24.44 31.71 -11.44
CA SER A 249 24.53 33.15 -11.75
C SER A 249 25.49 33.84 -10.77
N SER A 250 26.79 33.56 -10.88
CA SER A 250 27.81 34.53 -10.47
C SER A 250 29.13 34.19 -11.15
N GLU A 251 29.55 35.15 -11.99
CA GLU A 251 30.93 35.50 -12.34
C GLU A 251 31.59 34.91 -13.61
N PHE A 252 31.91 35.88 -14.48
CA PHE A 252 32.76 35.94 -15.68
C PHE A 252 32.16 35.51 -17.03
#